data_AF-A0A381UVQ0-F1
#
_entry.id   AF-A0A381UVQ0-F1
#
_cell.length_a   1.000
_cell.length_b   1.000
_cell.length_c   1.000
_cell.angle_alpha   90.00
_cell.angle_beta   90.00
_cell.angle_gamma   90.00
#
_symmetry.space_group_name_H-M   'P 1'
#
loop_
_entity.id
_entity.type
_entity.pdbx_description
1 polymer ?
#
loop_
_entity_poly.entity_id
_entity_poly.type
_entity_poly.pdbx_seq_one_letter_code
_entity_poly.pdbx_strand_id
1 'polypeptide(L)'
;VIGRGMFTTGFRLVGVHKWFSVDDETTSEKAVNLALEDKEIGVLVIHDTEWQELEDKTQAKLSNSVHPTVIAIGSEVDDTLRERIRTAVGVDLWK
;
A
#
# COMPACT_ATOMS: atom_id res chain seq x y z
N VAL A 1 -7.67 5.18 0.58
CA VAL A 1 -6.78 4.33 1.43
C VAL A 1 -7.37 2.94 1.48
N ILE A 2 -6.56 1.90 1.27
CA ILE A 2 -6.96 0.49 1.29
C ILE A 2 -6.16 -0.23 2.37
N GLY A 3 -6.84 -0.99 3.23
CA GLY A 3 -6.21 -1.86 4.21
C GLY A 3 -7.16 -2.30 5.32
N ARG A 4 -6.70 -3.18 6.20
CA ARG A 4 -7.45 -3.64 7.38
C ARG A 4 -7.71 -2.51 8.40
N GLY A 5 -8.69 -2.74 9.28
CA GLY A 5 -9.32 -1.70 10.11
C GLY A 5 -8.38 -0.80 10.94
N MET A 6 -7.31 -1.33 11.52
CA MET A 6 -6.34 -0.51 12.28
C MET A 6 -5.57 0.46 11.39
N PHE A 7 -5.22 0.05 10.16
CA PHE A 7 -4.50 0.89 9.20
C PHE A 7 -5.36 2.07 8.74
N THR A 8 -6.60 1.81 8.32
CA THR A 8 -7.51 2.86 7.81
C THR A 8 -7.97 3.82 8.89
N THR A 9 -8.03 3.39 10.16
CA THR A 9 -8.46 4.23 11.29
C THR A 9 -7.59 5.48 11.46
N GLY A 10 -6.25 5.35 11.37
CA GLY A 10 -5.36 6.50 11.48
C GLY A 10 -5.62 7.57 10.41
N PHE A 11 -5.84 7.13 9.16
CA PHE A 11 -6.16 8.02 8.04
C PHE A 11 -7.51 8.71 8.20
N ARG A 12 -8.50 8.01 8.74
CA ARG A 12 -9.83 8.59 9.03
C ARG A 12 -9.75 9.72 10.05
N LEU A 13 -8.92 9.57 11.07
CA LEU A 13 -8.74 10.59 12.12
C LEU A 13 -8.06 11.87 11.60
N VAL A 14 -7.22 11.76 10.57
CA VAL A 14 -6.55 12.93 9.94
C VAL A 14 -7.36 13.54 8.79
N GLY A 15 -8.62 13.13 8.61
CA GLY A 15 -9.53 13.74 7.62
C GLY A 15 -9.50 13.10 6.23
N VAL A 16 -9.00 11.87 6.09
CA VAL A 16 -9.17 11.13 4.82
C VAL A 16 -10.60 10.61 4.71
N HIS A 17 -11.31 11.04 3.66
CA HIS A 17 -12.73 10.75 3.47
C HIS A 17 -13.03 9.52 2.59
N LYS A 18 -12.05 9.02 1.81
CA LYS A 18 -12.22 7.85 0.93
C LYS A 18 -11.31 6.70 1.39
N TRP A 19 -11.92 5.71 2.03
CA TRP A 19 -11.23 4.49 2.49
C TRP A 19 -12.03 3.24 2.12
N PHE A 20 -11.30 2.16 1.86
CA PHE A 20 -11.84 0.85 1.55
C PHE A 20 -11.23 -0.14 2.54
N SER A 21 -12.08 -0.77 3.33
CA SER A 21 -11.65 -1.78 4.30
C SER A 21 -11.47 -3.12 3.60
N VAL A 22 -10.39 -3.82 3.96
CA VAL A 22 -10.19 -5.23 3.60
C VAL A 22 -10.53 -6.06 4.84
N ASP A 23 -11.39 -7.06 4.65
CA ASP A 23 -11.88 -7.99 5.68
C ASP A 23 -12.23 -9.35 5.04
N ASP A 24 -12.75 -10.29 5.84
CA ASP A 24 -13.06 -11.66 5.37
C ASP A 24 -14.13 -11.69 4.26
N GLU A 25 -14.97 -10.66 4.13
CA GLU A 25 -16.01 -10.56 3.10
C GLU A 25 -15.54 -9.77 1.86
N THR A 26 -14.62 -8.83 2.08
CA THR A 26 -14.08 -7.90 1.08
C THR A 26 -12.60 -8.14 0.84
N THR A 27 -12.29 -8.81 -0.27
CA THR A 27 -10.90 -9.06 -0.69
C THR A 27 -10.17 -7.78 -1.11
N SER A 28 -8.84 -7.80 -1.02
CA SER A 28 -7.95 -6.75 -1.51
C SER A 28 -8.27 -6.35 -2.97
N GLU A 29 -8.52 -7.33 -3.85
CA GLU A 29 -8.94 -7.09 -5.24
C GLU A 29 -10.24 -6.30 -5.36
N LYS A 30 -11.26 -6.64 -4.56
CA LYS A 30 -12.53 -5.92 -4.61
C LYS A 30 -12.34 -4.48 -4.13
N ALA A 31 -11.61 -4.29 -3.03
CA ALA A 31 -11.33 -2.96 -2.49
C ALA A 31 -10.57 -2.08 -3.49
N VAL A 32 -9.57 -2.64 -4.18
CA VAL A 32 -8.82 -1.96 -5.25
C VAL A 32 -9.72 -1.62 -6.42
N ASN A 33 -10.53 -2.56 -6.91
CA ASN A 33 -11.41 -2.29 -8.05
C ASN A 33 -12.42 -1.19 -7.75
N LEU A 34 -13.03 -1.19 -6.57
CA LEU A 34 -13.91 -0.11 -6.12
C LEU A 34 -13.20 1.25 -6.05
N ALA A 35 -11.93 1.26 -5.63
CA ALA A 35 -11.13 2.49 -5.63
C ALA A 35 -10.78 2.98 -7.04
N LEU A 36 -10.59 2.06 -8.00
CA LEU A 36 -10.29 2.40 -9.40
C LEU A 36 -11.51 2.90 -10.18
N GLU A 37 -12.72 2.54 -9.75
CA GLU A 37 -13.97 3.07 -10.33
C GLU A 37 -14.13 4.57 -10.04
N ASP A 38 -13.58 5.03 -8.92
CA ASP A 38 -13.63 6.42 -8.50
C ASP A 38 -12.50 7.25 -9.12
N LYS A 39 -12.82 7.94 -10.21
CA LYS A 39 -11.87 8.78 -10.97
C LYS A 39 -11.39 10.02 -10.21
N GLU A 40 -12.08 10.42 -9.13
CA GLU A 40 -11.65 11.56 -8.32
C GLU A 40 -10.48 11.19 -7.39
N ILE A 41 -10.21 9.90 -7.20
CA ILE A 41 -9.05 9.45 -6.45
C ILE A 41 -7.81 9.71 -7.31
N GLY A 42 -6.97 10.67 -6.88
CA GLY A 42 -5.67 10.93 -7.51
C GLY A 42 -4.52 10.14 -6.87
N VAL A 43 -4.65 9.79 -5.58
CA VAL A 43 -3.63 9.04 -4.83
C VAL A 43 -4.31 7.88 -4.10
N LEU A 44 -3.83 6.68 -4.38
CA LEU A 44 -4.28 5.44 -3.74
C LEU A 44 -3.20 4.94 -2.79
N VAL A 45 -3.44 5.06 -1.49
CA VAL A 45 -2.57 4.44 -0.47
C VAL A 45 -3.10 3.05 -0.19
N ILE A 46 -2.26 2.03 -0.26
CA ILE A 46 -2.56 0.64 0.06
C ILE A 46 -1.51 0.11 1.04
N HIS A 47 -1.92 -0.76 1.96
CA HIS A 47 -0.97 -1.42 2.85
C HIS A 47 -0.23 -2.56 2.12
N ASP A 48 1.02 -2.85 2.48
CA ASP A 48 1.87 -3.80 1.73
C ASP A 48 1.30 -5.23 1.69
N THR A 49 0.69 -5.69 2.78
CA THR A 49 0.07 -7.01 2.85
C THR A 49 -1.04 -7.16 1.83
N GLU A 50 -1.91 -6.16 1.72
CA GLU A 50 -3.01 -6.12 0.76
C GLU A 50 -2.48 -5.93 -0.67
N TRP A 51 -1.36 -5.25 -0.87
CA TRP A 51 -0.70 -5.16 -2.17
C TRP A 51 -0.16 -6.51 -2.64
N GLN A 52 0.47 -7.27 -1.75
CA GLN A 52 1.01 -8.60 -2.04
C GLN A 52 -0.08 -9.65 -2.29
N GLU A 53 -1.27 -9.45 -1.73
CA GLU A 53 -2.45 -10.28 -2.00
C GLU A 53 -3.04 -10.06 -3.41
N LEU A 54 -2.67 -8.96 -4.09
CA LEU A 54 -3.15 -8.67 -5.45
C LEU A 54 -2.54 -9.59 -6.49
N GLU A 55 -3.31 -9.87 -7.55
CA GLU A 55 -2.78 -10.60 -8.71
C GLU A 55 -1.68 -9.78 -9.42
N ASP A 56 -0.66 -10.46 -9.95
CA ASP A 56 0.44 -9.84 -10.71
C ASP A 56 -0.05 -8.90 -11.81
N LYS A 57 -1.16 -9.27 -12.47
CA LYS A 57 -1.79 -8.46 -13.51
C LYS A 57 -2.36 -7.15 -12.96
N THR A 58 -3.01 -7.20 -11.78
CA THR A 58 -3.54 -6.03 -11.08
C THR A 58 -2.39 -5.13 -10.63
N GLN A 59 -1.35 -5.70 -10.02
CA GLN A 59 -0.16 -4.96 -9.61
C GLN A 59 0.52 -4.27 -10.80
N ALA A 60 0.72 -4.99 -11.91
CA ALA A 60 1.31 -4.44 -13.12
C ALA A 60 0.44 -3.31 -13.71
N LYS A 61 -0.89 -3.47 -13.70
CA LYS A 61 -1.82 -2.43 -14.17
C LYS A 61 -1.74 -1.17 -13.29
N LEU A 62 -1.68 -1.33 -11.99
CA LEU A 62 -1.58 -0.23 -11.02
C LEU A 62 -0.22 0.47 -11.09
N SER A 63 0.87 -0.29 -11.23
CA SER A 63 2.23 0.25 -11.35
C SER A 63 2.44 1.04 -12.65
N ASN A 64 1.82 0.60 -13.75
CA ASN A 64 1.87 1.31 -15.03
C ASN A 64 0.79 2.40 -15.17
N SER A 65 -0.12 2.54 -14.20
CA SER A 65 -1.15 3.57 -14.24
C SER A 65 -0.62 4.89 -13.66
N VAL A 66 -0.78 5.97 -14.41
CA VAL A 66 -0.47 7.33 -13.92
C VAL A 66 -1.60 7.92 -13.06
N HIS A 67 -2.81 7.33 -13.10
CA HIS A 67 -3.97 7.80 -12.33
C HIS A 67 -4.87 6.64 -11.90
N PRO A 68 -5.12 6.44 -10.59
CA PRO A 68 -4.46 7.09 -9.45
C PRO A 68 -2.99 6.69 -9.31
N THR A 69 -2.17 7.58 -8.72
CA THR A 69 -0.82 7.21 -8.26
C THR A 69 -0.94 6.29 -7.05
N VAL A 70 -0.37 5.10 -7.12
CA VAL A 70 -0.43 4.11 -6.02
C VAL A 70 0.80 4.19 -5.13
N ILE A 71 0.58 4.21 -3.82
CA ILE A 71 1.61 4.19 -2.78
C ILE A 71 1.35 2.99 -1.88
N ALA A 72 2.23 1.99 -1.93
CA ALA A 72 2.22 0.88 -1.00
C ALA A 72 2.99 1.26 0.29
N ILE A 73 2.36 1.14 1.46
CA ILE A 73 2.96 1.41 2.77
C ILE A 73 3.04 0.10 3.55
N GLY A 74 4.25 -0.33 3.88
CA GLY A 74 4.46 -1.52 4.70
C GLY A 74 4.60 -1.23 6.18
N SER A 75 4.07 -2.14 6.99
CA SER A 75 4.25 -2.16 8.45
C SER A 75 5.54 -2.83 8.90
N GLU A 76 6.25 -3.54 8.03
CA GLU A 76 7.58 -3.97 8.39
C GLU A 76 8.54 -2.79 8.26
N VAL A 77 9.03 -2.33 9.41
CA VAL A 77 10.43 -1.93 9.52
C VAL A 77 11.25 -3.18 9.21
N ASP A 78 11.30 -3.56 7.93
CA ASP A 78 11.94 -4.77 7.47
C ASP A 78 13.44 -4.51 7.33
N ASP A 79 14.24 -5.52 7.67
CA ASP A 79 15.70 -5.53 7.59
C ASP A 79 16.22 -5.19 6.17
N THR A 80 15.34 -5.13 5.16
CA THR A 80 15.64 -4.66 3.80
C THR A 80 16.08 -3.20 3.73
N LEU A 81 15.60 -2.31 4.61
CA LEU A 81 16.13 -0.93 4.66
C LEU A 81 17.56 -0.91 5.19
N ARG A 82 17.86 -1.76 6.18
CA ARG A 82 19.22 -1.96 6.72
C ARG A 82 20.16 -2.55 5.66
N GLU A 83 19.69 -3.51 4.87
CA GLU A 83 20.49 -4.17 3.84
C GLU A 83 20.78 -3.24 2.64
N ARG A 84 19.81 -2.37 2.29
CA ARG A 84 20.02 -1.30 1.29
C ARG A 84 21.01 -0.24 1.77
N ILE A 85 21.03 0.11 3.06
CA ILE A 85 22.03 1.02 3.64
C ILE A 85 23.41 0.35 3.71
N ARG A 86 23.49 -0.92 4.13
CA ARG A 86 24.75 -1.70 4.17
C ARG A 86 25.39 -1.80 2.79
N THR A 87 24.60 -2.05 1.75
CA THR A 87 25.08 -2.18 0.37
C THR A 87 25.48 -0.83 -0.23
N ALA A 88 24.80 0.26 0.12
CA ALA A 88 25.09 1.60 -0.39
C ALA A 88 26.29 2.28 0.29
N VAL A 89 26.57 1.98 1.56
CA VAL A 89 27.63 2.63 2.36
C VAL A 89 28.88 1.75 2.49
N GLY A 90 28.76 0.42 2.34
CA GLY A 90 29.91 -0.49 2.23
C GLY A 90 30.68 -0.74 3.54
N VAL A 91 30.16 -0.31 4.69
CA VAL A 91 30.80 -0.53 6.01
C VAL A 91 29.75 -0.83 7.08
N ASP A 92 29.97 -1.92 7.84
CA ASP A 92 29.15 -2.30 8.99
C ASP A 92 29.64 -1.52 10.22
N LEU A 93 28.76 -0.70 10.81
CA LEU A 93 29.13 0.23 11.87
C LEU A 93 28.83 -0.25 13.28
N TRP A 94 28.29 -1.46 13.48
CA TRP A 94 28.02 -1.97 14.84
C TRP A 94 28.79 -3.26 15.13
N LYS A 95 29.43 -3.28 16.30
CA LYS A 95 30.06 -4.45 16.93
C LYS A 95 29.25 -4.86 18.14
#